data_AF-A0A7S1KYS6-F1
#
_entry.id   AF-A0A7S1KYS6-F1
#
_cell.length_a   1.000
_cell.length_b   1.000
_cell.length_c   1.000
_cell.angle_alpha   90.00
_cell.angle_beta   90.00
_cell.angle_gamma   90.00
#
_symmetry.space_group_name_H-M   'P 1'
#
loop_
_entity.id
_entity.type
_entity.pdbx_description
1 polymer ?
#
loop_
_entity_poly.entity_id
_entity_poly.type
_entity_poly.pdbx_seq_one_letter_code
_entity_poly.pdbx_strand_id
1 'polypeptide(L)'
;AVPLLLSGFLALYLHARLPRVGTFEPYFRDWFTQEQFPRVSQDLQRRLQERAKKEGNIFDRLGAQFQGWVMGKTETLQASAWYELVVKHALPPAYADLFVVRTATVNLGSKGQGPRYVTFWGFHDRWMLSPLQGLGDEVVQLLDELARQSAPAR
;
A
#
# COMPACT_ATOMS: atom_id res chain seq x y z
N ALA A 1 43.10 12.98 9.45
CA ALA A 1 42.77 11.82 10.30
C ALA A 1 41.40 11.98 10.97
N VAL A 2 41.17 13.06 11.74
CA VAL A 2 39.89 13.33 12.43
C VAL A 2 38.62 13.28 11.55
N PRO A 3 38.57 13.88 10.34
CA PRO A 3 37.35 13.82 9.53
C PRO A 3 37.02 12.42 8.99
N LEU A 4 38.04 11.57 8.78
CA LEU A 4 37.86 10.18 8.35
C LEU A 4 37.34 9.28 9.47
N LEU A 5 37.78 9.55 10.71
CA LEU A 5 37.26 8.87 11.89
C LEU A 5 35.82 9.28 12.17
N LEU A 6 35.50 10.58 12.08
CA LEU A 6 34.14 11.07 12.25
C LEU A 6 33.18 10.53 11.19
N SER A 7 33.58 10.46 9.92
CA SER A 7 32.74 9.88 8.87
C SER A 7 32.56 8.37 9.04
N GLY A 8 33.60 7.65 9.46
CA GLY A 8 33.52 6.22 9.81
C GLY A 8 32.57 5.94 10.98
N PHE A 9 32.66 6.72 12.06
CA PHE A 9 31.74 6.62 13.21
C PHE A 9 30.31 6.97 12.82
N LEU A 10 30.11 8.01 12.00
CA LEU A 10 28.79 8.38 11.50
C LEU A 10 28.19 7.26 10.64
N ALA A 11 28.97 6.65 9.75
CA ALA A 11 28.53 5.54 8.92
C ALA A 11 28.13 4.31 9.77
N LEU A 12 28.95 3.94 10.76
CA LEU A 12 28.65 2.84 11.69
C LEU A 12 27.40 3.12 12.52
N TYR A 13 27.24 4.35 13.02
CA TYR A 13 26.07 4.76 13.77
C TYR A 13 24.78 4.67 12.93
N LEU A 14 24.84 5.14 11.68
CA LEU A 14 23.70 5.07 10.76
C LEU A 14 23.38 3.62 10.36
N HIS A 15 24.40 2.78 10.14
CA HIS A 15 24.22 1.36 9.86
C HIS A 15 23.59 0.60 11.05
N ALA A 16 24.01 0.91 12.27
CA ALA A 16 23.46 0.30 13.49
C ALA A 16 22.00 0.72 13.78
N ARG A 17 21.51 1.79 13.13
CA ARG A 17 20.17 2.37 13.28
C ARG A 17 19.23 2.03 12.12
N LEU A 18 19.53 0.99 11.35
CA LEU A 18 18.63 0.51 10.31
C LEU A 18 17.33 -0.05 10.91
N PRO A 19 16.15 0.31 10.38
CA PRO A 19 14.88 -0.17 10.90
C PRO A 19 14.80 -1.70 10.79
N ARG A 20 14.20 -2.34 11.80
CA ARG A 20 13.99 -3.80 11.78
C ARG A 20 12.95 -4.18 10.73
N VAL A 21 13.08 -5.37 10.15
CA VAL A 21 12.12 -5.92 9.19
C VAL A 21 10.67 -5.88 9.71
N GLY A 22 10.46 -6.21 10.99
CA GLY A 22 9.14 -6.21 11.63
C GLY A 22 8.51 -4.83 11.85
N THR A 23 9.24 -3.72 11.67
CA THR A 23 8.64 -2.37 11.77
C THR A 23 8.07 -1.89 10.44
N PHE A 24 8.29 -2.63 9.35
CA PHE A 24 7.78 -2.26 8.03
C PHE A 24 6.26 -2.43 7.91
N GLU A 25 5.71 -3.58 8.33
CA GLU A 25 4.28 -3.85 8.17
C GLU A 25 3.38 -2.85 8.93
N PRO A 26 3.67 -2.48 10.20
CA PRO A 26 2.94 -1.42 10.88
C PRO A 26 2.99 -0.09 10.12
N TYR A 27 4.18 0.30 9.65
CA TYR A 27 4.32 1.50 8.83
C TYR A 27 3.53 1.42 7.53
N PHE A 28 3.58 0.28 6.83
CA PHE A 28 2.87 0.07 5.57
C PHE A 28 1.35 0.15 5.76
N ARG A 29 0.83 -0.35 6.90
CA ARG A 29 -0.56 -0.18 7.32
C ARG A 29 -0.94 1.28 7.51
N ASP A 30 -0.14 2.02 8.27
CA ASP A 30 -0.40 3.43 8.55
C ASP A 30 -0.33 4.27 7.27
N TRP A 31 0.72 4.08 6.46
CA TRP A 31 0.87 4.74 5.16
C TRP A 31 -0.30 4.43 4.22
N PHE A 32 -0.71 3.17 4.12
CA PHE A 32 -1.82 2.80 3.25
C PHE A 32 -3.13 3.42 3.72
N THR A 33 -3.43 3.34 5.01
CA THR A 33 -4.72 3.78 5.55
C THR A 33 -4.86 5.30 5.65
N GLN A 34 -3.78 6.01 6.00
CA GLN A 34 -3.80 7.45 6.24
C GLN A 34 -3.43 8.28 5.00
N GLU A 35 -2.54 7.78 4.15
CA GLU A 35 -2.05 8.55 2.99
C GLU A 35 -2.60 8.02 1.67
N GLN A 36 -2.48 6.72 1.44
CA GLN A 36 -2.79 6.16 0.11
C GLN A 36 -4.30 6.00 -0.10
N PHE A 37 -5.01 5.39 0.85
CA PHE A 37 -6.43 5.07 0.72
C PHE A 37 -7.30 6.33 0.51
N PRO A 38 -7.13 7.43 1.25
CA PRO A 38 -7.91 8.65 1.02
C PRO A 38 -7.73 9.19 -0.41
N ARG A 39 -6.51 9.13 -0.97
CA ARG A 39 -6.22 9.57 -2.34
C ARG A 39 -6.94 8.74 -3.40
N VAL A 40 -7.01 7.41 -3.20
CA VAL A 40 -7.57 6.48 -4.20
C VAL A 40 -9.05 6.17 -3.96
N SER A 41 -9.59 6.45 -2.77
CA SER A 41 -10.95 6.10 -2.36
C SER A 41 -12.02 6.73 -3.24
N GLN A 42 -11.85 8.01 -3.60
CA GLN A 42 -12.80 8.75 -4.44
C GLN A 42 -12.85 8.16 -5.86
N ASP A 43 -11.68 7.84 -6.43
CA ASP A 43 -11.60 7.23 -7.76
C ASP A 43 -12.14 5.80 -7.78
N LEU A 44 -11.88 5.04 -6.72
CA LEU A 44 -12.45 3.70 -6.54
C LEU A 44 -13.98 3.77 -6.46
N GLN A 45 -14.53 4.66 -5.64
CA GLN A 45 -15.98 4.86 -5.54
C GLN A 45 -16.59 5.26 -6.89
N ARG A 46 -15.96 6.17 -7.63
CA ARG A 46 -16.41 6.58 -8.96
C ARG A 46 -16.44 5.39 -9.93
N ARG A 47 -15.37 4.58 -10.00
CA ARG A 47 -15.30 3.41 -10.88
C ARG A 47 -16.34 2.34 -10.50
N LEU A 48 -16.57 2.13 -9.21
CA LEU A 48 -17.60 1.20 -8.72
C LEU A 48 -19.01 1.68 -9.09
N GLN A 49 -19.30 2.98 -8.97
CA GLN A 49 -20.58 3.57 -9.38
C GLN A 49 -20.79 3.57 -10.90
N GLU A 50 -19.76 3.84 -11.69
CA GLU A 50 -19.85 3.75 -13.15
C GLU A 50 -20.13 2.32 -13.61
N ARG A 51 -19.51 1.34 -12.97
CA ARG A 51 -19.76 -0.08 -13.23
C ARG A 51 -21.19 -0.47 -12.84
N ALA A 52 -21.66 -0.02 -11.68
CA ALA A 52 -23.03 -0.20 -11.23
C ALA A 52 -24.06 0.16 -12.31
N LYS A 53 -23.87 1.34 -12.92
CA LYS A 53 -24.75 1.89 -13.95
C LYS A 53 -24.68 1.10 -15.25
N LYS A 54 -23.51 0.57 -15.61
CA LYS A 54 -23.31 -0.21 -16.85
C LYS A 54 -23.83 -1.64 -16.76
N GLU A 55 -23.69 -2.28 -15.59
CA GLU A 55 -23.95 -3.70 -15.47
C GLU A 55 -25.31 -4.03 -14.84
N GLY A 56 -26.05 -3.03 -14.32
CA GLY A 56 -27.47 -3.10 -13.93
C GLY A 56 -27.83 -4.03 -12.76
N ASN A 57 -27.13 -5.15 -12.62
CA ASN A 57 -27.36 -6.25 -11.67
C ASN A 57 -26.19 -6.42 -10.68
N ILE A 58 -25.06 -5.75 -10.90
CA ILE A 58 -23.87 -5.91 -10.05
C ILE A 58 -23.96 -5.01 -8.81
N PHE A 59 -24.69 -3.89 -8.85
CA PHE A 59 -24.89 -3.08 -7.64
C PHE A 59 -25.80 -3.75 -6.63
N ASP A 60 -26.78 -4.57 -7.04
CA ASP A 60 -27.58 -5.36 -6.11
C ASP A 60 -26.78 -6.54 -5.49
N ARG A 61 -25.71 -7.00 -6.17
CA ARG A 61 -24.87 -8.13 -5.73
C ARG A 61 -23.61 -7.71 -4.97
N LEU A 62 -22.96 -6.61 -5.36
CA LEU A 62 -21.91 -5.94 -4.58
C LEU A 62 -22.55 -5.18 -3.40
N GLY A 63 -23.75 -4.64 -3.60
CA GLY A 63 -24.38 -3.71 -2.67
C GLY A 63 -24.88 -4.35 -1.39
N ALA A 64 -25.34 -5.59 -1.39
CA ALA A 64 -25.80 -6.20 -0.15
C ALA A 64 -24.70 -6.30 0.93
N GLN A 65 -23.42 -6.48 0.54
CA GLN A 65 -22.28 -6.50 1.47
C GLN A 65 -21.53 -5.16 1.55
N PHE A 66 -21.33 -4.44 0.43
CA PHE A 66 -20.59 -3.18 0.43
C PHE A 66 -21.49 -1.94 0.61
N GLN A 67 -22.75 -1.92 0.17
CA GLN A 67 -23.65 -0.77 0.36
C GLN A 67 -24.03 -0.60 1.83
N GLY A 68 -24.15 -1.71 2.58
CA GLY A 68 -24.25 -1.69 4.05
C GLY A 68 -22.99 -1.17 4.76
N TRP A 69 -21.83 -1.26 4.09
CA TRP A 69 -20.52 -0.84 4.61
C TRP A 69 -20.13 0.59 4.18
N VAL A 70 -20.63 1.04 3.03
CA VAL A 70 -20.41 2.36 2.42
C VAL A 70 -21.31 3.44 3.03
N MET A 71 -22.51 3.08 3.51
CA MET A 71 -23.44 4.04 4.11
C MET A 71 -23.10 4.45 5.57
N GLY A 72 -22.12 3.82 6.21
CA GLY A 72 -21.85 3.95 7.66
C GLY A 72 -20.52 4.63 8.03
N LYS A 73 -20.24 5.84 7.55
CA LYS A 73 -19.34 6.85 8.19
C LYS A 73 -18.00 6.43 8.83
N THR A 74 -17.34 5.37 8.36
CA THR A 74 -16.04 4.97 8.92
C THR A 74 -15.02 4.70 7.82
N GLU A 75 -14.51 5.77 7.22
CA GLU A 75 -13.40 5.73 6.25
C GLU A 75 -12.19 4.94 6.79
N THR A 76 -11.95 5.00 8.10
CA THR A 76 -10.89 4.23 8.78
C THR A 76 -11.15 2.73 8.78
N LEU A 77 -12.40 2.29 9.03
CA LEU A 77 -12.78 0.89 8.91
C LEU A 77 -12.69 0.43 7.46
N GLN A 78 -13.11 1.28 6.51
CA GLN A 78 -12.98 1.02 5.07
C GLN A 78 -11.53 0.80 4.66
N ALA A 79 -10.65 1.72 5.03
CA ALA A 79 -9.23 1.64 4.76
C ALA A 79 -8.62 0.35 5.33
N SER A 80 -9.02 -0.05 6.55
CA SER A 80 -8.50 -1.26 7.19
C SER A 80 -8.86 -2.56 6.47
N ALA A 81 -10.09 -2.73 5.96
CA ALA A 81 -10.41 -3.97 5.25
C ALA A 81 -9.79 -4.00 3.85
N TRP A 82 -9.68 -2.85 3.18
CA TRP A 82 -8.94 -2.76 1.93
C TRP A 82 -7.46 -3.09 2.13
N TYR A 83 -6.87 -2.65 3.24
CA TYR A 83 -5.52 -3.04 3.63
C TYR A 83 -5.39 -4.56 3.79
N GLU A 84 -6.31 -5.22 4.48
CA GLU A 84 -6.29 -6.69 4.66
C GLU A 84 -6.39 -7.47 3.33
N LEU A 85 -6.98 -6.86 2.29
CA LEU A 85 -6.97 -7.44 0.93
C LEU A 85 -5.65 -7.16 0.20
N VAL A 86 -5.14 -5.93 0.30
CA VAL A 86 -3.87 -5.53 -0.33
C VAL A 86 -2.70 -6.30 0.27
N VAL A 87 -2.65 -6.46 1.60
CA VAL A 87 -1.54 -7.10 2.32
C VAL A 87 -1.39 -8.57 1.91
N LYS A 88 -2.50 -9.28 1.66
CA LYS A 88 -2.50 -10.67 1.17
C LYS A 88 -1.90 -10.81 -0.23
N HIS A 89 -1.94 -9.75 -1.03
CA HIS A 89 -1.39 -9.72 -2.39
C HIS A 89 0.02 -9.12 -2.45
N ALA A 90 0.29 -8.12 -1.62
CA ALA A 90 1.49 -7.30 -1.67
C ALA A 90 2.64 -7.80 -0.79
N LEU A 91 2.36 -8.61 0.25
CA LEU A 91 3.38 -9.22 1.12
C LEU A 91 3.67 -10.69 0.72
N PRO A 92 4.87 -11.21 1.01
CA PRO A 92 5.99 -10.56 1.71
C PRO A 92 6.74 -9.54 0.84
N PRO A 93 7.29 -8.47 1.44
CA PRO A 93 8.12 -7.51 0.74
C PRO A 93 9.53 -8.07 0.51
N ALA A 94 10.17 -7.65 -0.57
CA ALA A 94 11.58 -7.92 -0.81
C ALA A 94 12.44 -6.86 -0.11
N TYR A 95 13.28 -7.29 0.84
CA TYR A 95 14.20 -6.40 1.56
C TYR A 95 15.58 -6.36 0.92
N ALA A 96 16.23 -5.20 0.94
CA ALA A 96 17.64 -5.06 0.61
C ALA A 96 18.32 -4.00 1.50
N ASP A 97 19.58 -4.24 1.86
CA ASP A 97 20.35 -3.33 2.70
C ASP A 97 21.41 -2.60 1.86
N LEU A 98 21.29 -1.28 1.80
CA LEU A 98 22.18 -0.36 1.10
C LEU A 98 22.92 0.51 2.11
N PHE A 99 23.97 -0.04 2.73
CA PHE A 99 24.88 0.61 3.68
C PHE A 99 24.20 1.29 4.88
N VAL A 100 23.55 2.44 4.70
CA VAL A 100 22.81 3.20 5.73
C VAL A 100 21.30 3.26 5.49
N VAL A 101 20.81 2.64 4.41
CA VAL A 101 19.39 2.57 4.07
C VAL A 101 18.98 1.11 3.94
N ARG A 102 17.83 0.75 4.50
CA ARG A 102 17.16 -0.54 4.24
C ARG A 102 15.98 -0.29 3.32
N THR A 103 15.85 -1.01 2.23
CA THR A 103 14.70 -0.89 1.34
C THR A 103 13.72 -2.05 1.56
N ALA A 104 12.43 -1.78 1.37
CA ALA A 104 11.37 -2.77 1.35
C ALA A 104 10.54 -2.57 0.10
N THR A 105 10.52 -3.57 -0.78
CA THR A 105 9.82 -3.48 -2.07
C THR A 105 8.60 -4.39 -2.07
N VAL A 106 7.43 -3.82 -2.34
CA VAL A 106 6.15 -4.54 -2.42
C VAL A 106 5.59 -4.47 -3.83
N ASN A 107 4.86 -5.50 -4.23
CA ASN A 107 4.14 -5.50 -5.49
C ASN A 107 2.72 -4.94 -5.28
N LEU A 108 2.46 -3.74 -5.78
CA LEU A 108 1.13 -3.12 -5.82
C LEU A 108 0.48 -3.22 -7.21
N GLY A 109 1.01 -4.07 -8.09
CA GLY A 109 0.47 -4.29 -9.43
C GLY A 109 -0.73 -5.22 -9.44
N SER A 110 -1.67 -4.92 -10.35
CA SER A 110 -2.81 -5.77 -10.69
C SER A 110 -2.37 -6.92 -11.61
N LYS A 111 -3.05 -8.08 -11.58
CA LYS A 111 -2.77 -9.17 -12.53
C LYS A 111 -3.01 -8.75 -13.98
N GLY A 112 -3.93 -7.80 -14.19
CA GLY A 112 -4.30 -7.29 -15.51
C GLY A 112 -3.27 -6.36 -16.17
N GLN A 113 -2.45 -5.63 -15.40
CA GLN A 113 -1.43 -4.72 -15.95
C GLN A 113 0.02 -5.14 -15.65
N GLY A 114 0.21 -6.21 -14.89
CA GLY A 114 1.52 -6.73 -14.52
C GLY A 114 2.05 -6.16 -13.20
N PRO A 115 3.17 -6.71 -12.71
CA PRO A 115 3.73 -6.33 -11.41
C PRO A 115 4.19 -4.88 -11.41
N ARG A 116 3.86 -4.16 -10.33
CA ARG A 116 4.30 -2.77 -10.08
C ARG A 116 4.93 -2.70 -8.72
N TYR A 117 6.25 -2.56 -8.71
CA TYR A 117 7.04 -2.57 -7.49
C TYR A 117 7.14 -1.16 -6.90
N VAL A 118 6.71 -1.03 -5.65
CA VAL A 118 6.87 0.19 -4.85
C VAL A 118 7.91 -0.07 -3.77
N THR A 119 8.89 0.82 -3.68
CA THR A 119 10.04 0.71 -2.80
C THR A 119 9.96 1.74 -1.69
N PHE A 120 9.96 1.26 -0.46
CA PHE A 120 10.04 2.06 0.75
C PHE A 120 11.48 2.09 1.24
N TRP A 121 11.88 3.23 1.77
CA TRP A 121 13.22 3.50 2.28
C TRP A 121 13.16 3.58 3.80
N GLY A 122 14.02 2.81 4.43
CA GLY A 122 14.18 2.70 5.85
C GLY A 122 15.46 3.40 6.28
N PHE A 123 15.33 4.46 7.08
CA PHE A 123 16.46 5.22 7.62
C PHE A 123 16.17 5.57 9.08
N HIS A 124 17.14 5.30 9.96
CA HIS A 124 17.08 5.69 11.37
C HIS A 124 15.78 5.27 12.08
N ASP A 125 15.50 3.97 12.10
CA ASP A 125 14.28 3.36 12.67
C ASP A 125 12.95 3.84 12.06
N ARG A 126 12.98 4.60 10.96
CA ARG A 126 11.78 5.10 10.26
C ARG A 126 11.72 4.58 8.84
N TRP A 127 10.51 4.43 8.34
CA TRP A 127 10.23 4.11 6.96
C TRP A 127 9.60 5.32 6.27
N MET A 128 9.88 5.46 4.99
CA MET A 128 9.30 6.47 4.12
C MET A 128 9.09 5.87 2.73
N LEU A 129 8.11 6.37 1.99
CA LEU A 129 8.03 6.10 0.56
C LEU A 129 9.24 6.71 -0.15
N SER A 130 9.81 6.01 -1.13
CA SER A 130 10.85 6.60 -1.98
C SER A 130 10.34 7.91 -2.62
N PRO A 131 11.03 9.05 -2.42
CA PRO A 131 10.63 10.32 -3.02
C PRO A 131 10.74 10.32 -4.55
N LEU A 132 11.44 9.33 -5.10
CA LEU A 132 11.65 9.15 -6.54
C LEU A 132 10.51 8.38 -7.21
N GLN A 133 9.58 7.82 -6.45
CA GLN A 133 8.45 7.06 -6.98
C GLN A 133 7.16 7.85 -6.85
N GLY A 134 6.53 8.14 -7.99
CA GLY A 134 5.13 8.53 -8.03
C GLY A 134 4.25 7.29 -7.89
N LEU A 135 3.32 7.30 -6.92
CA LEU A 135 2.18 6.40 -6.94
C LEU A 135 1.09 7.08 -7.78
N GLY A 136 0.80 6.51 -8.94
CA GLY A 136 -0.33 6.92 -9.76
C GLY A 136 -1.55 6.03 -9.51
N ASP A 137 -2.24 5.72 -10.60
CA ASP A 137 -3.49 4.95 -10.61
C ASP A 137 -3.31 3.45 -10.29
N GLU A 138 -2.08 2.97 -10.03
CA GLU A 138 -1.80 1.54 -9.88
C GLU A 138 -2.56 0.93 -8.69
N VAL A 139 -2.61 1.66 -7.57
CA VAL A 139 -3.31 1.21 -6.37
C VAL A 139 -4.83 1.21 -6.60
N VAL A 140 -5.38 2.19 -7.33
CA VAL A 140 -6.81 2.21 -7.68
C VAL A 140 -7.19 0.95 -8.46
N GLN A 141 -6.34 0.53 -9.40
CA GLN A 141 -6.61 -0.65 -10.21
C GLN A 141 -6.45 -1.96 -9.44
N LEU A 142 -5.44 -2.05 -8.57
CA LEU A 142 -5.30 -3.19 -7.67
C LEU A 142 -6.57 -3.34 -6.81
N LEU A 143 -7.05 -2.24 -6.23
CA LEU A 143 -8.27 -2.23 -5.42
C LEU A 143 -9.50 -2.61 -6.25
N ASP A 144 -9.64 -2.09 -7.48
CA ASP A 144 -10.73 -2.49 -8.38
C ASP A 144 -10.67 -3.99 -8.73
N GLU A 145 -9.49 -4.55 -8.96
CA GLU A 145 -9.33 -5.99 -9.22
C GLU A 145 -9.67 -6.83 -7.98
N LEU A 146 -9.19 -6.45 -6.81
CA LEU A 146 -9.52 -7.13 -5.54
C LEU A 146 -11.03 -7.06 -5.26
N ALA A 147 -11.69 -5.95 -5.62
CA ALA A 147 -13.15 -5.84 -5.59
C ALA A 147 -13.83 -6.87 -6.51
N ARG A 148 -13.28 -7.11 -7.71
CA ARG A 148 -13.81 -8.12 -8.64
C ARG A 148 -13.63 -9.55 -8.12
N GLN A 149 -12.49 -9.85 -7.51
CA GLN A 149 -12.19 -11.19 -7.00
C GLN A 149 -12.99 -11.53 -5.74
N SER A 150 -13.38 -10.52 -4.94
CA SER A 150 -14.20 -10.70 -3.75
C SER A 150 -15.71 -10.81 -4.06
N ALA A 151 -16.14 -10.55 -5.30
CA ALA A 151 -17.51 -10.83 -5.73
C ALA A 151 -17.70 -12.35 -5.96
N PRO A 152 -18.73 -12.98 -5.39
CA PRO A 152 -18.94 -14.42 -5.53
C PRO A 152 -19.11 -14.82 -7.00
N ALA A 153 -18.36 -15.83 -7.42
CA ALA A 153 -18.51 -16.49 -8.72
C ALA A 153 -19.88 -17.20 -8.80
N ARG A 154 -20.45 -17.21 -10.00
CA ARG A 154 -21.76 -17.79 -10.34
C ARG A 154 -21.89 -19.25 -9.93
#